data_AF-A0A523ICI2-F1
#
_entry.id   AF-A0A523ICI2-F1
#
_cell.length_a   1.000
_cell.length_b   1.000
_cell.length_c   1.000
_cell.angle_alpha   90.00
_cell.angle_beta   90.00
_cell.angle_gamma   90.00
#
_symmetry.space_group_name_H-M   'P 1'
#
loop_
_entity.id
_entity.type
_entity.pdbx_description
1 polymer ?
#
loop_
_entity_poly.entity_id
_entity_poly.type
_entity_poly.pdbx_seq_one_letter_code
_entity_poly.pdbx_strand_id
1 'polypeptide(L)'
;MQLKLQKFLWYSLIFFSILSGIRSLNAQPAGGPIFTSSKNEFTISVDGGHFTKRIFRVKHDSRRFFLKGTYGISDRFEFFGRVGLMNLELTLADSARTTLDDGFRLAYGGGLTLRVLEFERLRLSFFFSGQFFRVVSRPEAETSLSFAGAPALQVLQMKYDWREGGLTFGVSKQIGSINFYTGVTARIIQRYETKIEKIIFGGRSANETREKG
;
A
#
# COMPACT_ATOMS: atom_id res chain seq x y z
N MET A 1 16.29 19.27 37.53
CA MET A 1 16.02 19.75 36.16
C MET A 1 15.55 18.64 35.20
N GLN A 2 16.14 17.43 35.24
CA GLN A 2 15.79 16.30 34.36
C GLN A 2 14.31 15.84 34.42
N LEU A 3 13.69 15.84 35.60
CA LEU A 3 12.30 15.39 35.76
C LEU A 3 11.27 16.26 35.02
N LYS A 4 11.56 17.55 34.85
CA LYS A 4 10.67 18.49 34.15
C LYS A 4 10.73 18.29 32.63
N LEU A 5 11.91 17.98 32.09
CA LEU A 5 12.10 17.73 30.66
C LEU A 5 11.44 16.40 30.23
N GLN A 6 11.53 15.37 31.06
CA GLN A 6 10.88 14.08 30.79
C GLN A 6 9.36 14.19 30.76
N LYS A 7 8.77 14.94 31.70
CA LYS A 7 7.33 15.23 31.72
C LYS A 7 6.90 16.03 30.48
N PHE A 8 7.68 17.05 30.11
CA PHE A 8 7.41 17.85 28.90
C PHE A 8 7.44 17.03 27.60
N LEU A 9 8.41 16.10 27.47
CA LEU A 9 8.48 15.18 26.33
C LEU A 9 7.27 14.24 26.29
N TRP A 10 6.85 13.70 27.44
CA TRP A 10 5.67 12.85 27.54
C TRP A 10 4.39 13.59 27.15
N TYR A 11 4.18 14.81 27.65
CA TYR A 11 3.01 15.61 27.30
C TYR A 11 3.02 16.02 25.82
N SER A 12 4.18 16.35 25.26
CA SER A 12 4.33 16.62 23.82
C SER A 12 3.99 15.39 22.98
N LEU A 13 4.42 14.19 23.40
CA LEU A 13 4.14 12.94 22.69
C LEU A 13 2.65 12.61 22.73
N ILE A 14 2.00 12.75 23.89
CA ILE A 14 0.56 12.57 24.05
C ILE A 14 -0.21 13.62 23.24
N PHE A 15 0.21 14.88 23.27
CA PHE A 15 -0.40 15.97 22.52
C PHE A 15 -0.30 15.74 21.00
N PHE A 16 0.85 15.32 20.48
CA PHE A 16 1.00 14.91 19.08
C PHE A 16 0.18 13.67 18.73
N SER A 17 0.03 12.72 19.67
CA SER A 17 -0.81 11.52 19.50
C SER A 17 -2.30 11.87 19.41
N ILE A 18 -2.74 12.88 20.17
CA ILE A 18 -4.13 13.37 20.18
C ILE A 18 -4.40 14.26 18.96
N LEU A 19 -3.45 15.10 18.54
CA LEU A 19 -3.55 15.90 17.30
C LEU A 19 -3.47 15.04 16.02
N SER A 20 -2.89 13.84 16.09
CA SER A 20 -2.98 12.83 15.03
C SER A 20 -4.26 11.98 15.13
N GLY A 21 -5.24 12.46 15.89
CA GLY A 21 -6.56 11.88 16.07
C GLY A 21 -7.27 11.52 14.77
N ILE A 22 -7.45 10.21 14.60
CA ILE A 22 -8.66 9.56 14.09
C ILE A 22 -8.95 9.76 12.59
N ARG A 23 -8.03 9.23 11.78
CA ARG A 23 -8.38 8.30 10.68
C ARG A 23 -7.53 7.02 10.83
N SER A 24 -7.64 6.39 11.99
CA SER A 24 -6.74 5.34 12.52
C SER A 24 -6.85 3.94 11.90
N LEU A 25 -7.42 3.81 10.70
CA LEU A 25 -7.36 2.55 9.92
C LEU A 25 -6.70 2.71 8.53
N ASN A 26 -6.31 3.93 8.15
CA ASN A 26 -5.69 4.20 6.83
C ASN A 26 -4.15 4.37 6.87
N ALA A 27 -3.54 4.26 8.05
CA ALA A 27 -2.10 4.48 8.24
C ALA A 27 -1.24 3.20 8.20
N GLN A 28 -1.83 2.01 8.04
CA GLN A 28 -1.09 0.74 8.12
C GLN A 28 -0.11 0.38 6.99
N PRO A 29 0.22 1.24 5.99
CA PRO A 29 1.47 0.98 5.25
C PRO A 29 2.75 1.40 5.99
N ALA A 30 2.62 1.96 7.20
CA ALA A 30 3.75 2.35 8.04
C ALA A 30 4.00 1.30 9.13
N GLY A 31 4.66 0.21 8.76
CA GLY A 31 4.95 -0.85 9.74
C GLY A 31 5.68 -2.04 9.16
N GLY A 32 6.56 -1.85 8.18
CA GLY A 32 7.66 -2.83 8.08
C GLY A 32 8.45 -2.72 9.39
N PRO A 33 8.86 -3.84 10.02
CA PRO A 33 9.64 -3.76 11.25
C PRO A 33 10.85 -2.84 11.02
N ILE A 34 10.95 -1.82 11.85
CA ILE A 34 12.07 -0.88 11.89
C ILE A 34 13.20 -1.62 12.61
N PHE A 35 14.31 -1.85 11.92
CA PHE A 35 15.56 -2.35 12.48
C PHE A 35 15.41 -3.57 13.39
N THR A 36 15.27 -4.74 12.79
CA THR A 36 15.63 -5.99 13.48
C THR A 36 17.04 -6.43 13.13
N SER A 37 17.57 -5.98 11.99
CA SER A 37 18.85 -6.46 11.48
C SER A 37 20.03 -5.70 12.05
N SER A 38 20.91 -6.42 12.74
CA SER A 38 22.29 -6.03 12.93
C SER A 38 23.03 -5.94 11.59
N LYS A 39 24.22 -5.32 11.58
CA LYS A 39 25.07 -5.31 10.37
C LYS A 39 25.27 -6.74 9.86
N ASN A 40 25.06 -6.93 8.55
CA ASN A 40 25.11 -8.20 7.82
C ASN A 40 24.02 -9.21 8.19
N GLU A 41 22.96 -8.78 8.86
CA GLU A 41 21.80 -9.63 9.12
C GLU A 41 20.77 -9.52 8.00
N PHE A 42 20.27 -10.68 7.61
CA PHE A 42 19.18 -10.80 6.64
C PHE A 42 17.91 -11.25 7.36
N THR A 43 16.82 -10.55 7.11
CA THR A 43 15.52 -10.87 7.72
C THR A 43 14.43 -10.97 6.67
N ILE A 44 13.49 -11.89 6.90
CA ILE A 44 12.32 -12.09 6.07
C ILE A 44 11.09 -11.75 6.90
N SER A 45 10.18 -10.99 6.32
CA SER A 45 8.89 -10.65 6.93
C SER A 45 7.78 -10.75 5.90
N VAL A 46 6.56 -10.99 6.39
CA VAL A 46 5.35 -10.98 5.57
C VAL A 46 4.46 -9.87 6.09
N ASP A 47 3.94 -9.04 5.19
CA ASP A 47 2.96 -8.01 5.50
C ASP A 47 1.74 -8.13 4.60
N GLY A 48 0.60 -7.71 5.11
CA GLY A 48 -0.65 -7.72 4.37
C GLY A 48 -1.57 -6.61 4.84
N GLY A 49 -2.44 -6.15 3.96
CA GLY A 49 -3.32 -5.04 4.27
C GLY A 49 -4.42 -4.83 3.26
N HIS A 50 -5.45 -4.11 3.73
CA HIS A 50 -6.56 -3.63 2.94
C HIS A 50 -6.51 -2.12 2.87
N PHE A 51 -6.66 -1.56 1.67
CA PHE A 51 -6.55 -0.13 1.43
C PHE A 51 -7.69 0.34 0.54
N THR A 52 -8.52 1.23 1.09
CA THR A 52 -9.59 1.88 0.34
C THR A 52 -9.29 3.36 0.19
N LYS A 53 -9.28 3.86 -1.05
CA LYS A 53 -9.09 5.28 -1.33
C LYS A 53 -9.96 5.73 -2.50
N ARG A 54 -10.62 6.88 -2.34
CA ARG A 54 -11.28 7.56 -3.45
C ARG A 54 -10.29 8.54 -4.08
N ILE A 55 -10.05 8.39 -5.37
CA ILE A 55 -9.19 9.29 -6.16
C ILE A 55 -10.06 9.79 -7.30
N PHE A 56 -10.33 11.10 -7.33
CA PHE A 56 -11.33 11.70 -8.21
C PHE A 56 -12.70 10.99 -8.06
N ARG A 57 -13.24 10.48 -9.17
CA ARG A 57 -14.53 9.76 -9.25
C ARG A 57 -14.40 8.24 -9.19
N VAL A 58 -13.22 7.70 -8.86
CA VAL A 58 -12.97 6.25 -8.83
C VAL A 58 -12.66 5.81 -7.40
N LYS A 59 -13.43 4.84 -6.89
CA LYS A 59 -13.11 4.15 -5.63
C LYS A 59 -12.08 3.07 -5.96
N HIS A 60 -10.98 3.10 -5.23
CA HIS A 60 -9.93 2.08 -5.29
C HIS A 60 -10.03 1.25 -4.04
N ASP A 61 -10.12 -0.04 -4.20
CA ASP A 61 -10.16 -1.01 -3.12
C ASP A 61 -9.05 -2.03 -3.38
N SER A 62 -8.07 -2.11 -2.49
CA SER A 62 -6.87 -2.89 -2.72
C SER A 62 -6.58 -3.84 -1.57
N ARG A 63 -6.39 -5.11 -1.88
CA ARG A 63 -5.96 -6.15 -0.94
C ARG A 63 -4.56 -6.58 -1.30
N ARG A 64 -3.64 -6.58 -0.34
CA ARG A 64 -2.21 -6.71 -0.60
C ARG A 64 -1.59 -7.72 0.35
N PHE A 65 -0.66 -8.52 -0.17
CA PHE A 65 0.17 -9.45 0.58
C PHE A 65 1.59 -9.36 0.02
N PHE A 66 2.58 -9.06 0.85
CA PHE A 66 3.97 -8.92 0.45
C PHE A 66 4.88 -9.79 1.31
N LEU A 67 5.85 -10.40 0.66
CA LEU A 67 7.05 -10.93 1.26
C LEU A 67 8.15 -9.86 1.14
N LYS A 68 8.76 -9.49 2.26
CA LYS A 68 9.81 -8.49 2.34
C LYS A 68 11.10 -9.13 2.87
N GLY A 69 12.15 -9.09 2.07
CA GLY A 69 13.52 -9.41 2.49
C GLY A 69 14.28 -8.13 2.80
N THR A 70 14.88 -8.05 3.99
CA THR A 70 15.65 -6.88 4.46
C THR A 70 17.08 -7.31 4.73
N TYR A 71 18.05 -6.48 4.35
CA TYR A 71 19.46 -6.70 4.63
C TYR A 71 20.08 -5.47 5.29
N GLY A 72 20.68 -5.67 6.46
CA GLY A 72 21.43 -4.65 7.19
C GLY A 72 22.82 -4.45 6.59
N ILE A 73 23.06 -3.31 5.93
CA ILE A 73 24.40 -2.97 5.42
C ILE A 73 25.28 -2.43 6.55
N SER A 74 24.68 -1.66 7.46
CA SER A 74 25.35 -1.08 8.63
C SER A 74 24.33 -0.86 9.74
N ASP A 75 24.81 -0.49 10.93
CA ASP A 75 23.96 -0.18 12.09
C ASP A 75 22.99 1.00 11.83
N ARG A 76 23.19 1.75 10.74
CA ARG A 76 22.35 2.87 10.35
C ARG A 76 21.60 2.67 9.04
N PHE A 77 21.93 1.67 8.23
CA PHE A 77 21.42 1.58 6.87
C PHE A 77 20.98 0.16 6.53
N GLU A 78 19.74 0.05 6.09
CA GLU A 78 19.12 -1.19 5.63
C GLU A 78 18.49 -0.96 4.26
N PHE A 79 18.62 -1.94 3.37
CA PHE A 79 17.80 -1.97 2.17
C PHE A 79 16.86 -3.17 2.24
N PHE A 80 15.75 -3.08 1.51
CA PHE A 80 14.83 -4.20 1.40
C PHE A 80 14.25 -4.31 -0.01
N GLY A 81 14.00 -5.55 -0.41
CA GLY A 81 13.17 -5.88 -1.56
C GLY A 81 11.82 -6.41 -1.09
N ARG A 82 10.78 -6.21 -1.89
CA ARG A 82 9.47 -6.81 -1.67
C ARG A 82 8.88 -7.37 -2.95
N VAL A 83 8.22 -8.51 -2.81
CA VAL A 83 7.44 -9.17 -3.86
C VAL A 83 6.15 -9.68 -3.25
N GLY A 84 5.06 -9.61 -3.98
CA GLY A 84 3.76 -9.88 -3.41
C GLY A 84 2.64 -10.02 -4.41
N LEU A 85 1.45 -10.18 -3.88
CA LEU A 85 0.20 -10.24 -4.62
C LEU A 85 -0.67 -9.06 -4.20
N MET A 86 -1.21 -8.35 -5.18
CA MET A 86 -2.16 -7.26 -4.97
C MET A 86 -3.39 -7.51 -5.83
N ASN A 87 -4.56 -7.55 -5.20
CA ASN A 87 -5.83 -7.36 -5.88
C ASN A 87 -6.18 -5.87 -5.82
N LEU A 88 -6.60 -5.31 -6.94
CA LEU A 88 -7.09 -3.95 -7.07
C LEU A 88 -8.45 -3.97 -7.76
N GLU A 89 -9.48 -3.62 -6.99
CA GLU A 89 -10.84 -3.43 -7.46
C GLU A 89 -11.09 -1.92 -7.64
N LEU A 90 -11.66 -1.58 -8.80
CA LEU A 90 -11.92 -0.21 -9.21
C LEU A 90 -13.41 -0.02 -9.45
N THR A 91 -14.05 0.83 -8.64
CA THR A 91 -15.46 1.19 -8.84
C THR A 91 -15.54 2.57 -9.49
N LEU A 92 -16.05 2.60 -10.73
CA LEU A 92 -16.31 3.83 -11.47
C LEU A 92 -17.64 4.44 -11.00
N ALA A 93 -17.69 5.77 -10.83
CA ALA A 93 -18.90 6.48 -10.40
C ALA A 93 -19.92 6.77 -11.53
N ASP A 94 -19.79 6.13 -12.69
CA ASP A 94 -20.74 6.30 -13.79
C ASP A 94 -22.13 5.77 -13.42
N SER A 95 -23.16 6.14 -14.20
CA SER A 95 -24.59 5.92 -13.93
C SER A 95 -24.98 4.46 -13.62
N ALA A 96 -24.15 3.48 -13.99
CA ALA A 96 -24.36 2.06 -13.75
C ALA A 96 -23.45 1.41 -12.69
N ARG A 97 -22.58 2.17 -11.99
CA ARG A 97 -21.55 1.65 -11.06
C ARG A 97 -20.85 0.39 -11.59
N THR A 98 -19.98 0.57 -12.58
CA THR A 98 -19.18 -0.55 -13.10
C THR A 98 -18.01 -0.84 -12.16
N THR A 99 -17.94 -2.09 -11.69
CA THR A 99 -16.78 -2.61 -10.93
C THR A 99 -15.85 -3.35 -11.88
N LEU A 100 -14.58 -2.96 -11.84
CA LEU A 100 -13.49 -3.50 -12.61
C LEU A 100 -12.57 -4.28 -11.64
N ASP A 101 -12.47 -5.59 -11.81
CA ASP A 101 -11.61 -6.48 -11.00
C ASP A 101 -10.67 -7.28 -11.93
N ASP A 102 -9.45 -7.49 -11.48
CA ASP A 102 -8.40 -8.21 -12.20
C ASP A 102 -7.84 -9.39 -11.37
N GLY A 103 -8.40 -9.62 -10.17
CA GLY A 103 -7.88 -10.59 -9.22
C GLY A 103 -6.48 -10.24 -8.70
N PHE A 104 -5.79 -11.22 -8.15
CA PHE A 104 -4.43 -11.02 -7.65
C PHE A 104 -3.42 -10.89 -8.79
N ARG A 105 -2.62 -9.82 -8.73
CA ARG A 105 -1.52 -9.52 -9.64
C ARG A 105 -0.21 -9.41 -8.89
N LEU A 106 0.88 -9.75 -9.57
CA LEU A 106 2.22 -9.63 -9.02
C LEU A 106 2.54 -8.15 -8.76
N ALA A 107 2.92 -7.85 -7.53
CA ALA A 107 3.41 -6.55 -7.11
C ALA A 107 4.86 -6.69 -6.64
N TYR A 108 5.70 -5.72 -6.96
CA TYR A 108 7.11 -5.76 -6.59
C TYR A 108 7.63 -4.36 -6.28
N GLY A 109 8.68 -4.29 -5.47
CA GLY A 109 9.23 -3.01 -5.05
C GLY A 109 10.39 -3.17 -4.10
N GLY A 110 10.74 -2.09 -3.43
CA GLY A 110 11.83 -2.07 -2.49
C GLY A 110 11.95 -0.72 -1.82
N GLY A 111 13.04 -0.56 -1.09
CA GLY A 111 13.29 0.67 -0.38
C GLY A 111 14.51 0.59 0.51
N LEU A 112 14.67 1.66 1.27
CA LEU A 112 15.78 1.85 2.18
C LEU A 112 15.28 2.45 3.49
N THR A 113 15.98 2.13 4.56
CA THR A 113 15.78 2.71 5.88
C THR A 113 17.10 3.22 6.40
N LEU A 114 17.08 4.45 6.91
CA LEU A 114 18.22 5.16 7.48
C LEU A 114 17.90 5.51 8.94
N ARG A 115 18.78 5.13 9.86
CA ARG A 115 18.80 5.64 11.24
C ARG A 115 19.56 6.96 11.24
N VAL A 116 18.85 8.03 11.57
CA VAL A 116 19.39 9.39 11.52
C VAL A 116 20.08 9.73 12.83
N LEU A 117 19.44 9.40 13.96
CA LEU A 117 19.93 9.70 15.31
C LEU A 117 19.58 8.58 16.27
N GLU A 118 20.45 8.33 17.24
CA GLU A 118 20.25 7.32 18.28
C GLU A 118 20.69 7.85 19.65
N PHE A 119 19.82 7.67 20.63
CA PHE A 119 20.05 7.99 22.02
C PHE A 119 20.08 6.69 22.83
N GLU A 120 21.23 6.02 22.84
CA GLU A 120 21.41 4.69 23.46
C GLU A 120 20.93 4.64 24.91
N ARG A 121 21.25 5.65 25.72
CA ARG A 121 20.82 5.76 27.13
C ARG A 121 19.29 5.76 27.29
N LEU A 122 18.57 6.28 26.29
CA LEU A 122 17.12 6.35 26.27
C LEU A 122 16.48 5.24 25.41
N ARG A 123 17.31 4.40 24.79
CA ARG A 123 16.95 3.39 23.78
C ARG A 123 15.97 3.95 22.74
N LEU A 124 16.28 5.15 22.23
CA LEU A 124 15.42 5.92 21.35
C LEU A 124 16.16 6.21 20.04
N SER A 125 15.54 5.89 18.92
CA SER A 125 16.16 6.01 17.59
C SER A 125 15.23 6.67 16.60
N PHE A 126 15.72 7.72 15.92
CA PHE A 126 15.04 8.39 14.83
C PHE A 126 15.41 7.74 13.51
N PHE A 127 14.41 7.51 12.66
CA PHE A 127 14.62 6.87 11.38
C PHE A 127 13.87 7.60 10.26
N PHE A 128 14.40 7.42 9.06
CA PHE A 128 13.81 7.79 7.80
C PHE A 128 13.72 6.54 6.92
N SER A 129 12.62 6.33 6.22
CA SER A 129 12.46 5.21 5.31
C SER A 129 11.80 5.66 4.02
N GLY A 130 12.38 5.26 2.89
CA GLY A 130 11.82 5.44 1.57
C GLY A 130 11.44 4.10 0.98
N GLN A 131 10.24 4.00 0.41
CA GLN A 131 9.76 2.78 -0.23
C GLN A 131 9.07 3.08 -1.55
N PHE A 132 9.12 2.13 -2.46
CA PHE A 132 8.31 2.14 -3.67
C PHE A 132 7.81 0.74 -3.97
N PHE A 133 6.66 0.64 -4.64
CA PHE A 133 6.27 -0.58 -5.32
C PHE A 133 5.43 -0.28 -6.56
N ARG A 134 5.36 -1.27 -7.44
CA ARG A 134 4.62 -1.23 -8.69
C ARG A 134 3.75 -2.48 -8.84
N VAL A 135 2.56 -2.29 -9.39
CA VAL A 135 1.72 -3.37 -9.91
C VAL A 135 1.12 -2.95 -11.24
N VAL A 136 1.15 -3.86 -12.21
CA VAL A 136 0.50 -3.68 -13.51
C VAL A 136 -0.70 -4.60 -13.56
N SER A 137 -1.85 -4.04 -13.92
CA SER A 137 -3.14 -4.71 -13.89
C SER A 137 -3.96 -4.28 -15.12
N ARG A 138 -4.87 -5.14 -15.58
CA ARG A 138 -5.72 -4.92 -16.75
C ARG A 138 -7.16 -5.38 -16.45
N PRO A 139 -7.84 -4.83 -15.43
CA PRO A 139 -9.19 -5.22 -15.13
C PRO A 139 -10.14 -4.95 -16.31
N GLU A 140 -11.13 -5.83 -16.43
CA GLU A 140 -12.14 -5.82 -17.49
C GLU A 140 -13.53 -5.98 -16.87
N ALA A 141 -14.51 -5.30 -17.43
CA ALA A 141 -15.92 -5.46 -17.13
C ALA A 141 -16.69 -5.63 -18.45
N GLU A 142 -17.60 -6.59 -18.48
CA GLU A 142 -18.45 -6.86 -19.62
C GLU A 142 -19.89 -6.46 -19.27
N THR A 143 -20.51 -5.69 -20.16
CA THR A 143 -21.93 -5.35 -20.09
C THR A 143 -22.61 -5.87 -21.33
N SER A 144 -23.62 -6.71 -21.16
CA SER A 144 -24.45 -7.15 -22.29
C SER A 144 -25.39 -6.02 -22.70
N LEU A 145 -25.41 -5.71 -23.99
CA LEU A 145 -26.26 -4.71 -24.63
C LEU A 145 -27.12 -5.37 -25.71
N SER A 146 -28.25 -4.74 -26.02
CA SER A 146 -29.06 -5.08 -27.20
C SER A 146 -29.13 -3.85 -28.11
N PHE A 147 -28.62 -3.98 -29.33
CA PHE A 147 -28.68 -2.94 -30.35
C PHE A 147 -29.57 -3.42 -31.49
N ALA A 148 -30.70 -2.74 -31.70
CA ALA A 148 -31.66 -3.06 -32.76
C ALA A 148 -32.10 -4.55 -32.78
N GLY A 149 -32.21 -5.18 -31.61
CA GLY A 149 -32.59 -6.58 -31.45
C GLY A 149 -31.46 -7.61 -31.62
N ALA A 150 -30.23 -7.16 -31.96
CA ALA A 150 -29.05 -8.01 -31.99
C ALA A 150 -28.27 -7.96 -30.67
N PRO A 151 -27.75 -9.09 -30.17
CA PRO A 151 -26.89 -9.11 -28.98
C PRO A 151 -25.56 -8.41 -29.29
N ALA A 152 -25.18 -7.49 -28.40
CA ALA A 152 -23.90 -6.81 -28.41
C ALA A 152 -23.26 -6.91 -27.02
N LEU A 153 -21.93 -6.98 -26.97
CA LEU A 153 -21.18 -6.98 -25.73
C LEU A 153 -20.35 -5.71 -25.66
N GLN A 154 -20.57 -4.89 -24.65
CA GLN A 154 -19.70 -3.76 -24.33
C GLN A 154 -18.62 -4.26 -23.37
N VAL A 155 -17.38 -4.26 -23.85
CA VAL A 155 -16.22 -4.59 -23.04
C VAL A 155 -15.54 -3.30 -22.63
N LEU A 156 -15.54 -3.04 -21.33
CA LEU A 156 -14.80 -1.96 -20.71
C LEU A 156 -13.52 -2.53 -20.10
N GLN A 157 -12.39 -2.25 -20.73
CA GLN A 157 -11.07 -2.62 -20.20
C GLN A 157 -10.36 -1.38 -19.70
N MET A 158 -9.67 -1.50 -18.56
CA MET A 158 -8.79 -0.44 -18.08
C MET A 158 -7.39 -0.98 -17.88
N LYS A 159 -6.43 -0.54 -18.71
CA LYS A 159 -5.02 -0.83 -18.47
C LYS A 159 -4.53 0.09 -17.36
N TYR A 160 -3.90 -0.49 -16.36
CA TYR A 160 -3.58 0.17 -15.11
C TYR A 160 -2.15 -0.12 -14.65
N ASP A 161 -1.31 0.91 -14.57
CA ASP A 161 0.02 0.83 -13.95
C ASP A 161 0.01 1.64 -12.66
N TRP A 162 -0.07 0.94 -11.52
CA TRP A 162 -0.04 1.54 -10.19
C TRP A 162 1.40 1.62 -9.70
N ARG A 163 1.82 2.82 -9.33
CA ARG A 163 3.10 3.06 -8.69
C ARG A 163 2.86 3.82 -7.40
N GLU A 164 3.35 3.29 -6.30
CA GLU A 164 3.20 3.92 -5.00
C GLU A 164 4.58 4.15 -4.41
N GLY A 165 4.88 5.40 -4.10
CA GLY A 165 6.04 5.83 -3.34
C GLY A 165 5.62 6.23 -1.94
N GLY A 166 6.44 5.92 -0.95
CA GLY A 166 6.22 6.29 0.44
C GLY A 166 7.49 6.79 1.09
N LEU A 167 7.40 7.89 1.83
CA LEU A 167 8.44 8.37 2.72
C LEU A 167 7.90 8.35 4.14
N THR A 168 8.66 7.78 5.07
CA THR A 168 8.31 7.70 6.48
C THR A 168 9.42 8.34 7.30
N PHE A 169 9.06 9.25 8.19
CA PHE A 169 9.93 9.74 9.24
C PHE A 169 9.32 9.35 10.58
N GLY A 170 10.11 8.81 11.49
CA GLY A 170 9.59 8.35 12.77
C GLY A 170 10.62 8.21 13.86
N VAL A 171 10.12 7.83 15.02
CA VAL A 171 10.92 7.51 16.20
C VAL A 171 10.54 6.11 16.67
N SER A 172 11.54 5.39 17.15
CA SER A 172 11.41 4.07 17.78
C SER A 172 11.95 4.14 19.20
N LYS A 173 11.35 3.36 20.09
CA LYS A 173 11.75 3.24 21.49
C LYS A 173 11.67 1.80 21.93
N GLN A 174 12.77 1.27 22.45
CA GLN A 174 12.82 -0.08 23.01
C GLN A 174 12.56 -0.05 24.52
N ILE A 175 11.56 -0.82 24.97
CA ILE A 175 11.26 -1.05 26.39
C ILE A 175 11.31 -2.56 26.64
N GLY A 176 12.36 -3.04 27.29
CA GLY A 176 12.62 -4.48 27.43
C GLY A 176 12.84 -5.14 26.07
N SER A 177 12.05 -6.16 25.76
CA SER A 177 12.03 -6.87 24.46
C SER A 177 11.05 -6.27 23.44
N ILE A 178 10.31 -5.21 23.80
CA ILE A 178 9.27 -4.62 22.96
C ILE A 178 9.81 -3.35 22.29
N ASN A 179 9.71 -3.28 20.98
CA ASN A 179 10.02 -2.09 20.19
C ASN A 179 8.72 -1.34 19.86
N PHE A 180 8.58 -0.14 20.41
CA PHE A 180 7.51 0.79 20.06
C PHE A 180 7.99 1.71 18.95
N TYR A 181 7.11 2.05 18.02
CA TYR A 181 7.42 3.00 16.96
C TYR A 181 6.22 3.90 16.67
N THR A 182 6.52 5.14 16.27
CA THR A 182 5.53 6.09 15.77
C THR A 182 6.18 6.97 14.71
N GLY A 183 5.38 7.50 13.79
CA GLY A 183 5.90 8.31 12.71
C GLY A 183 4.84 8.87 11.79
N VAL A 184 5.30 9.66 10.84
CA VAL A 184 4.49 10.26 9.79
C VAL A 184 4.93 9.66 8.46
N THR A 185 3.96 9.24 7.65
CA THR A 185 4.20 8.71 6.31
C THR A 185 3.53 9.59 5.27
N ALA A 186 4.33 10.13 4.36
CA ALA A 186 3.85 10.72 3.12
C ALA A 186 3.77 9.63 2.04
N ARG A 187 2.68 9.61 1.27
CA ARG A 187 2.51 8.68 0.15
C ARG A 187 2.18 9.43 -1.12
N ILE A 188 2.87 9.04 -2.18
CA ILE A 188 2.64 9.53 -3.54
C ILE A 188 2.17 8.34 -4.35
N ILE A 189 1.05 8.50 -5.05
CA ILE A 189 0.52 7.49 -5.94
C ILE A 189 0.60 8.08 -7.34
N GLN A 190 1.34 7.41 -8.21
CA GLN A 190 1.40 7.70 -9.63
C GLN A 190 0.70 6.58 -10.38
N ARG A 191 -0.08 6.97 -11.39
CA ARG A 191 -1.02 6.08 -12.03
C ARG A 191 -1.09 6.39 -13.51
N TYR A 192 -0.96 5.34 -14.33
CA TYR A 192 -1.21 5.43 -15.75
C TYR A 192 -2.43 4.58 -16.08
N GLU A 193 -3.47 5.23 -16.57
CA GLU A 193 -4.75 4.62 -16.93
C GLU A 193 -4.96 4.76 -18.42
N THR A 194 -5.36 3.67 -19.08
CA THR A 194 -5.84 3.73 -20.45
C THR A 194 -7.18 3.00 -20.49
N LYS A 195 -8.26 3.77 -20.66
CA LYS A 195 -9.60 3.24 -20.88
C LYS A 195 -9.70 2.76 -22.33
N ILE A 196 -10.08 1.50 -22.49
CA ILE A 196 -10.37 0.89 -23.77
C ILE A 196 -11.82 0.43 -23.71
N GLU A 197 -12.64 0.99 -24.58
CA GLU A 197 -14.05 0.63 -24.69
C GLU A 197 -14.27 0.03 -26.06
N LYS A 198 -14.84 -1.17 -26.10
CA LYS A 198 -15.12 -1.90 -27.33
C LYS A 198 -16.56 -2.40 -27.31
N ILE A 199 -17.21 -2.34 -28.46
CA ILE A 199 -18.51 -2.98 -28.69
C ILE A 199 -18.26 -4.16 -29.63
N ILE A 200 -18.62 -5.35 -29.18
CA ILE A 200 -18.48 -6.60 -29.94
C ILE A 200 -19.89 -7.04 -30.34
N PHE A 201 -20.18 -7.03 -31.64
CA PHE A 201 -21.45 -7.51 -32.18
C PHE A 201 -21.41 -9.05 -32.27
N GLY A 202 -22.47 -9.71 -31.80
CA GLY A 202 -22.56 -11.18 -31.83
C GLY A 202 -21.68 -11.92 -30.82
N GLY A 203 -21.04 -11.21 -29.88
CA GLY A 203 -20.27 -11.83 -28.79
C GLY A 203 -21.18 -12.42 -27.71
N ARG A 204 -20.90 -13.64 -27.27
CA ARG A 204 -21.47 -14.21 -26.03
C ARG A 204 -20.63 -13.77 -24.83
N SER A 205 -21.25 -13.50 -23.69
CA SER A 205 -20.52 -13.11 -22.47
C SER A 205 -19.67 -14.28 -21.97
N ALA A 206 -18.48 -13.98 -21.41
CA ALA A 206 -17.62 -15.00 -20.80
C ALA A 206 -18.32 -15.76 -19.66
N ASN A 207 -19.31 -15.15 -19.00
CA ASN A 207 -20.11 -15.80 -17.95
C ASN A 207 -21.01 -16.94 -18.49
N GLU A 208 -21.52 -16.84 -19.72
CA GLU A 208 -22.27 -17.95 -20.36
C GLU A 208 -21.37 -19.16 -20.69
N THR A 209 -20.06 -18.93 -20.79
CA THR A 209 -19.08 -19.98 -21.14
C THR A 209 -18.59 -20.73 -19.90
N ARG A 210 -18.57 -20.08 -18.72
CA ARG A 210 -18.18 -20.71 -17.45
C ARG A 210 -19.27 -21.59 -16.83
N GLU A 211 -20.55 -21.37 -17.13
CA GLU A 211 -21.63 -22.25 -16.65
C GLU A 211 -21.77 -23.55 -17.45
N LYS A 212 -21.00 -23.72 -18.53
CA LYS A 212 -21.06 -24.88 -19.43
C LYS A 212 -19.81 -25.79 -19.40
N GLY A 213 -18.85 -25.53 -18.52
CA GLY A 213 -17.65 -26.36 -18.33
C GLY A 213 -17.48 -26.76 -16.88
#